data_AF-A0A957M8A3-F1
#
_entry.id   AF-A0A957M8A3-F1
#
_cell.length_a   1.000
_cell.length_b   1.000
_cell.length_c   1.000
_cell.angle_alpha   90.00
_cell.angle_beta   90.00
_cell.angle_gamma   90.00
#
_symmetry.space_group_name_H-M   'P 1'
#
loop_
_entity.id
_entity.type
_entity.pdbx_description
1 polymer ?
#
loop_
_entity_poly.entity_id
_entity_poly.type
_entity_poly.pdbx_seq_one_letter_code
_entity_poly.pdbx_strand_id
1 'polypeptide(L)'
;MTRRYRVEDSTKAQPDAAGASGAARGATRSAPPAMGACTGISLATTQGEHIHARTIEWGNFDLNSRLIISPRGHRYTSSLPMEKQGIHWRGTYGFVGISVSQDNFIGEGMNEAGLNAGLFYFKGYGSLAPFDPDDVANSIIDMDLVRWML
;
A
#
# COMPACT_ATOMS: atom_id res chain seq x y z
N MET A 1 4.04 -16.19 -20.63
CA MET A 1 2.64 -15.72 -20.63
C MET A 1 2.53 -14.66 -19.56
N THR A 2 2.68 -13.38 -19.91
CA THR A 2 2.67 -12.27 -18.93
C THR A 2 1.21 -11.92 -18.62
N ARG A 3 0.66 -12.40 -17.49
CA ARG A 3 -0.65 -11.92 -17.03
C ARG A 3 -0.47 -10.45 -16.62
N ARG A 4 -1.12 -9.55 -17.36
CA ARG A 4 -1.25 -8.15 -16.97
C ARG A 4 -2.41 -8.08 -15.98
N TYR A 5 -2.14 -7.66 -14.75
CA TYR A 5 -3.15 -7.44 -13.73
C TYR A 5 -3.50 -5.96 -13.67
N ARG A 6 -4.77 -5.65 -13.40
CA ARG A 6 -5.25 -4.27 -13.23
C ARG A 6 -5.28 -3.93 -11.74
N VAL A 7 -4.69 -2.80 -11.36
CA VAL A 7 -4.66 -2.32 -9.97
C VAL A 7 -5.79 -1.33 -9.73
N GLU A 8 -6.58 -1.57 -8.68
CA GLU A 8 -7.84 -0.88 -8.36
C GLU A 8 -7.80 -0.16 -6.99
N ASP A 9 -8.63 0.87 -6.81
CA ASP A 9 -8.68 1.73 -5.61
C ASP A 9 -9.54 1.15 -4.48
N SER A 10 -9.00 1.09 -3.26
CA SER A 10 -9.67 0.63 -2.04
C SER A 10 -10.45 1.74 -1.29
N THR A 11 -10.25 3.02 -1.61
CA THR A 11 -10.73 4.16 -0.81
C THR A 11 -12.15 4.64 -1.13
N LYS A 12 -12.88 4.04 -2.07
CA LYS A 12 -14.23 4.49 -2.48
C LYS A 12 -15.37 4.16 -1.49
N ALA A 13 -15.07 3.96 -0.20
CA ALA A 13 -16.02 3.50 0.81
C ALA A 13 -16.08 4.36 2.09
N GLN A 14 -15.94 5.70 1.99
CA GLN A 14 -16.35 6.59 3.08
C GLN A 14 -16.90 7.92 2.54
N PRO A 15 -18.14 8.33 2.85
CA PRO A 15 -18.72 9.56 2.32
C PRO A 15 -18.14 10.79 3.02
N ASP A 16 -17.61 11.71 2.21
CA ASP A 16 -17.17 13.04 2.64
C ASP A 16 -18.37 13.90 3.10
N ALA A 17 -18.37 14.30 4.37
CA ALA A 17 -19.26 15.33 4.87
C ALA A 17 -18.56 16.69 4.82
N ALA A 18 -18.77 17.42 3.73
CA ALA A 18 -18.46 18.85 3.64
C ALA A 18 -19.63 19.67 4.21
N GLY A 19 -19.33 20.63 5.09
CA GLY A 19 -20.27 21.71 5.42
C GLY A 19 -19.95 22.45 6.72
N ALA A 20 -19.38 23.66 6.62
CA ALA A 20 -20.00 24.90 7.12
C ALA A 20 -19.06 26.11 7.03
N SER A 21 -19.67 27.19 6.55
CA SER A 21 -19.22 28.58 6.42
C SER A 21 -18.85 29.24 7.76
N GLY A 22 -17.84 30.13 7.74
CA GLY A 22 -17.54 31.06 8.84
C GLY A 22 -16.34 31.96 8.52
N ALA A 23 -16.59 33.27 8.33
CA ALA A 23 -15.57 34.27 8.10
C ALA A 23 -14.75 34.54 9.38
N ALA A 24 -13.41 34.55 9.29
CA ALA A 24 -12.54 35.05 10.34
C ALA A 24 -11.31 35.76 9.75
N ARG A 25 -10.96 36.86 10.44
CA ARG A 25 -9.97 37.89 10.12
C ARG A 25 -8.54 37.35 10.09
N GLY A 26 -7.67 38.12 9.44
CA GLY A 26 -6.26 37.85 9.18
C GLY A 26 -5.52 37.13 10.31
N ALA A 27 -5.20 35.87 10.05
CA ALA A 27 -4.11 35.14 10.67
C ALA A 27 -3.22 34.70 9.52
N THR A 28 -1.93 35.08 9.54
CA THR A 28 -0.93 34.48 8.65
C THR A 28 -0.94 32.99 8.92
N ARG A 29 -1.64 32.22 8.07
CA ARG A 29 -1.54 30.76 8.05
C ARG A 29 -0.08 30.44 7.73
N SER A 30 0.70 30.13 8.76
CA SER A 30 1.83 29.25 8.58
C SER A 30 1.27 28.01 7.88
N ALA A 31 1.72 27.78 6.65
CA ALA A 31 1.47 26.51 6.00
C ALA A 31 1.95 25.41 6.96
N PRO A 32 1.17 24.35 7.23
CA PRO A 32 1.69 23.21 7.95
C PRO A 32 2.98 22.76 7.26
N PRO A 33 4.02 22.33 8.00
CA PRO A 33 5.21 21.75 7.38
C PRO A 33 4.72 20.67 6.40
N ALA A 34 5.31 20.65 5.20
CA ALA A 34 5.03 19.60 4.24
C ALA A 34 5.27 18.27 4.95
N MET A 35 4.21 17.57 5.34
CA MET A 35 4.33 16.24 5.90
C MET A 35 4.85 15.38 4.76
N GLY A 36 6.11 14.98 4.90
CA GLY A 36 6.87 14.27 3.89
C GLY A 36 6.14 13.02 3.46
N ALA A 37 6.13 12.78 2.15
CA ALA A 37 5.83 11.47 1.62
C ALA A 37 6.69 10.41 2.33
N CYS A 38 6.26 9.16 2.22
CA CYS A 38 7.07 8.01 2.61
C CYS A 38 8.50 8.14 2.05
N THR A 39 9.52 8.07 2.90
CA THR A 39 10.92 8.11 2.46
C THR A 39 11.45 6.69 2.41
N GLY A 40 12.06 6.29 1.31
CA GLY A 40 12.72 5.00 1.12
C GLY A 40 14.16 5.22 0.64
N ILE A 41 15.10 4.46 1.20
CA ILE A 41 16.51 4.50 0.83
C ILE A 41 17.02 3.09 0.55
N SER A 42 17.89 2.98 -0.44
CA SER A 42 18.67 1.77 -0.73
C SER A 42 20.15 2.12 -0.66
N LEU A 43 20.90 1.37 0.15
CA LEU A 43 22.34 1.53 0.34
C LEU A 43 23.04 0.24 -0.03
N ALA A 44 24.24 0.35 -0.61
CA ALA A 44 25.13 -0.78 -0.82
C ALA A 44 26.39 -0.59 0.04
N THR A 45 26.80 -1.62 0.77
CA THR A 45 28.06 -1.60 1.52
C THR A 45 29.24 -1.78 0.57
N THR A 46 30.45 -1.42 1.02
CA THR A 46 31.68 -1.66 0.24
C THR A 46 31.98 -3.14 0.01
N GLN A 47 31.35 -4.03 0.79
CA GLN A 47 31.44 -5.48 0.65
C GLN A 47 30.31 -6.07 -0.22
N GLY A 48 29.43 -5.22 -0.78
CA GLY A 48 28.36 -5.63 -1.70
C GLY A 48 27.05 -6.06 -1.03
N GLU A 49 26.85 -5.80 0.26
CA GLU A 49 25.57 -6.06 0.93
C GLU A 49 24.58 -4.95 0.62
N HIS A 50 23.29 -5.28 0.58
CA HIS A 50 22.22 -4.33 0.28
C HIS A 50 21.37 -4.06 1.52
N ILE A 51 21.21 -2.78 1.87
CA ILE A 51 20.39 -2.31 2.98
C ILE A 51 19.23 -1.51 2.40
N HIS A 52 18.01 -1.89 2.75
CA HIS A 52 16.81 -1.10 2.47
C HIS A 52 16.21 -0.59 3.78
N ALA A 53 15.80 0.68 3.79
CA ALA A 53 15.12 1.27 4.92
C ALA A 53 14.07 2.27 4.45
N ARG A 54 13.02 2.43 5.26
CA ARG A 54 11.99 3.43 5.01
C ARG A 54 11.39 4.00 6.29
N THR A 55 10.69 5.11 6.14
CA THR A 55 9.76 5.64 7.14
C THR A 55 8.32 5.46 6.68
N ILE A 56 7.38 5.24 7.60
CA ILE A 56 5.93 5.18 7.33
C ILE A 56 5.29 6.39 8.02
N GLU A 57 5.03 7.43 7.22
CA GLU A 57 4.38 8.66 7.65
C GLU A 57 2.87 8.54 7.44
N TRP A 58 2.12 8.56 8.53
CA TRP A 58 0.67 8.64 8.51
C TRP A 58 0.17 9.50 9.66
N GLY A 59 -0.72 10.45 9.37
CA GLY A 59 -1.15 11.46 10.33
C GLY A 59 -2.63 11.38 10.75
N ASN A 60 -3.42 10.47 10.17
CA ASN A 60 -4.88 10.49 10.37
C ASN A 60 -5.36 9.64 11.56
N PHE A 61 -4.71 8.50 11.79
CA PHE A 61 -5.05 7.57 12.88
C PHE A 61 -3.85 6.66 13.19
N ASP A 62 -3.88 5.93 14.31
CA ASP A 62 -2.88 4.89 14.58
C ASP A 62 -3.08 3.71 13.61
N LEU A 63 -2.02 3.39 12.84
CA LEU A 63 -2.05 2.28 11.90
C LEU A 63 -2.16 0.92 12.60
N ASN A 64 -1.78 0.82 13.88
CA ASN A 64 -1.72 -0.44 14.62
C ASN A 64 -0.87 -1.49 13.88
N SER A 65 0.25 -1.02 13.32
CA SER A 65 1.17 -1.82 12.51
C SER A 65 1.71 -3.03 13.26
N ARG A 66 1.77 -4.17 12.58
CA ARG A 66 2.27 -5.44 13.12
C ARG A 66 3.36 -6.01 12.22
N LEU A 67 4.24 -6.81 12.82
CA LEU A 67 5.12 -7.68 12.05
C LEU A 67 4.30 -8.88 11.54
N ILE A 68 4.27 -9.05 10.23
CA ILE A 68 3.58 -10.13 9.53
C ILE A 68 4.62 -11.10 9.00
N ILE A 69 4.39 -12.39 9.21
CA ILE A 69 5.20 -13.49 8.68
C ILE A 69 4.27 -14.36 7.85
N SER A 70 4.59 -14.55 6.58
CA SER A 70 3.81 -15.39 5.69
C SER A 70 4.63 -16.55 5.14
N PRO A 71 4.15 -17.80 5.25
CA PRO A 71 4.89 -18.96 4.77
C PRO A 71 4.77 -19.17 3.25
N ARG A 72 5.72 -19.90 2.67
CA ARG A 72 5.63 -20.40 1.29
C ARG A 72 4.29 -21.12 1.05
N GLY A 73 3.73 -20.96 -0.14
CA GLY A 73 2.53 -21.67 -0.55
C GLY A 73 1.23 -21.17 0.07
N HIS A 74 1.26 -20.10 0.88
CA HIS A 74 0.05 -19.47 1.38
C HIS A 74 -0.84 -19.00 0.22
N ARG A 75 -2.16 -19.16 0.35
CA ARG A 75 -3.13 -18.76 -0.67
C ARG A 75 -3.72 -17.41 -0.29
N TYR A 76 -3.62 -16.45 -1.20
CA TYR A 76 -4.19 -15.13 -1.02
C TYR A 76 -5.31 -14.91 -2.02
N THR A 77 -6.18 -13.98 -1.66
CA THR A 77 -7.25 -13.45 -2.51
C THR A 77 -7.24 -11.95 -2.34
N SER A 78 -7.34 -11.22 -3.44
CA SER A 78 -7.50 -9.77 -3.35
C SER A 78 -8.94 -9.39 -3.04
N SER A 79 -9.15 -8.56 -2.02
CA SER A 79 -10.49 -8.12 -1.62
C SER A 79 -10.83 -6.82 -2.33
N LEU A 80 -11.65 -6.88 -3.38
CA LEU A 80 -12.04 -5.73 -4.18
C LEU A 80 -13.25 -5.00 -3.55
N PRO A 81 -13.54 -3.76 -4.00
CA PRO A 81 -14.78 -3.07 -3.62
C PRO A 81 -16.04 -3.91 -3.88
N MET A 82 -17.13 -3.59 -3.17
CA MET A 82 -18.43 -4.27 -3.29
C MET A 82 -18.40 -5.76 -2.92
N GLU A 83 -17.55 -6.14 -1.97
CA GLU A 83 -17.40 -7.52 -1.47
C GLU A 83 -17.01 -8.54 -2.55
N LYS A 84 -16.41 -8.06 -3.66
CA LYS A 84 -15.92 -8.90 -4.73
C LYS A 84 -14.53 -9.46 -4.42
N GLN A 85 -14.24 -10.65 -4.93
CA GLN A 85 -12.93 -11.28 -4.83
C GLN A 85 -12.21 -11.17 -6.16
N GLY A 86 -11.05 -10.53 -6.14
CA GLY A 86 -10.20 -10.33 -7.31
C GLY A 86 -9.32 -11.54 -7.57
N ILE A 87 -8.07 -11.29 -7.94
CA ILE A 87 -7.13 -12.36 -8.21
C ILE A 87 -6.92 -13.26 -6.99
N HIS A 88 -6.73 -14.54 -7.26
CA HIS A 88 -6.24 -15.51 -6.29
C HIS A 88 -4.83 -15.92 -6.69
N TRP A 89 -3.92 -15.98 -5.73
CA TRP A 89 -2.57 -16.45 -5.99
C TRP A 89 -2.04 -17.29 -4.83
N ARG A 90 -1.00 -18.05 -5.14
CA ARG A 90 -0.24 -18.81 -4.16
C ARG A 90 1.15 -18.20 -4.08
N GLY A 91 1.55 -17.77 -2.88
CA GLY A 91 2.90 -17.25 -2.64
C GLY A 91 3.95 -18.29 -2.98
N THR A 92 4.92 -17.94 -3.80
CA THR A 92 6.05 -18.83 -4.12
C THR A 92 7.07 -18.82 -2.99
N TYR A 93 7.30 -17.63 -2.43
CA TYR A 93 8.21 -17.39 -1.33
C TYR A 93 7.43 -17.11 -0.05
N GLY A 94 8.05 -17.38 1.09
CA GLY A 94 7.68 -16.78 2.36
C GLY A 94 8.29 -15.39 2.48
N PHE A 95 7.60 -14.52 3.21
CA PHE A 95 8.03 -13.14 3.42
C PHE A 95 7.77 -12.68 4.85
N VAL A 96 8.51 -11.65 5.24
CA VAL A 96 8.24 -10.85 6.43
C VAL A 96 7.89 -9.43 6.00
N GLY A 97 6.99 -8.76 6.71
CA GLY A 97 6.59 -7.40 6.38
C GLY A 97 5.94 -6.68 7.54
N ILE A 98 5.81 -5.36 7.42
CA ILE A 98 5.10 -4.52 8.37
C ILE A 98 3.73 -4.17 7.79
N SER A 99 2.67 -4.50 8.52
CA SER A 99 1.32 -4.12 8.14
C SER A 99 1.06 -2.63 8.39
N VAL A 100 0.10 -2.07 7.68
CA VAL A 100 -0.48 -0.76 7.99
C VAL A 100 -1.83 -0.96 8.69
N SER A 101 -2.91 -0.34 8.23
CA SER A 101 -4.24 -0.37 8.85
C SER A 101 -4.92 -1.75 8.96
N GLN A 102 -4.43 -2.77 8.26
CA GLN A 102 -4.92 -4.15 8.31
C GLN A 102 -3.77 -5.13 8.13
N ASP A 103 -3.83 -6.31 8.76
CA ASP A 103 -2.77 -7.33 8.73
C ASP A 103 -2.39 -7.80 7.33
N ASN A 104 -3.33 -7.78 6.39
CA ASN A 104 -3.11 -8.13 4.99
C ASN A 104 -2.45 -7.01 4.17
N PHE A 105 -2.44 -5.77 4.64
CA PHE A 105 -1.92 -4.61 3.93
C PHE A 105 -0.47 -4.36 4.31
N ILE A 106 0.43 -4.87 3.48
CA ILE A 106 1.87 -4.80 3.72
C ILE A 106 2.40 -3.48 3.17
N GLY A 107 2.80 -2.57 4.07
CA GLY A 107 3.42 -1.30 3.68
C GLY A 107 4.88 -1.45 3.25
N GLU A 108 5.56 -2.46 3.76
CA GLU A 108 6.95 -2.79 3.45
C GLU A 108 7.22 -4.26 3.80
N GLY A 109 8.01 -4.94 2.98
CA GLY A 109 8.37 -6.32 3.25
C GLY A 109 9.53 -6.83 2.43
N MET A 110 10.02 -8.00 2.82
CA MET A 110 11.10 -8.71 2.16
C MET A 110 10.79 -10.20 2.13
N ASN A 111 10.97 -10.81 0.96
CA ASN A 111 10.87 -12.26 0.83
C ASN A 111 12.23 -12.95 1.03
N GLU A 112 12.19 -14.26 1.23
CA GLU A 112 13.39 -15.06 1.48
C GLU A 112 14.36 -15.16 0.29
N ALA A 113 13.96 -14.71 -0.90
CA ALA A 113 14.84 -14.59 -2.07
C ALA A 113 15.58 -13.24 -2.12
N GLY A 114 15.35 -12.35 -1.14
CA GLY A 114 15.99 -11.04 -1.03
C GLY A 114 15.29 -9.92 -1.79
N LEU A 115 14.11 -10.18 -2.38
CA LEU A 115 13.30 -9.10 -2.96
C LEU A 115 12.68 -8.30 -1.81
N ASN A 116 12.92 -6.99 -1.83
CA ASN A 116 12.25 -6.02 -0.98
C ASN A 116 11.21 -5.24 -1.81
N ALA A 117 10.05 -4.94 -1.22
CA ALA A 117 9.02 -4.14 -1.84
C ALA A 117 8.25 -3.32 -0.80
N GLY A 118 8.00 -2.04 -1.10
CA GLY A 118 7.26 -1.12 -0.26
C GLY A 118 6.19 -0.34 -1.01
N LEU A 119 5.11 -0.01 -0.31
CA LEU A 119 4.02 0.83 -0.79
C LEU A 119 4.19 2.26 -0.27
N PHE A 120 4.30 3.22 -1.18
CA PHE A 120 4.55 4.63 -0.87
C PHE A 120 3.32 5.46 -1.22
N TYR A 121 2.91 6.33 -0.30
CA TYR A 121 1.74 7.18 -0.53
C TYR A 121 2.02 8.21 -1.63
N PHE A 122 1.36 8.08 -2.78
CA PHE A 122 1.63 8.87 -3.98
C PHE A 122 0.49 9.84 -4.32
N LYS A 123 0.01 10.56 -3.30
CA LYS A 123 -1.14 11.47 -3.39
C LYS A 123 -0.89 12.59 -4.40
N GLY A 124 -1.88 12.82 -5.26
CA GLY A 124 -1.86 13.89 -6.27
C GLY A 124 -1.15 13.54 -7.58
N TYR A 125 -0.50 12.38 -7.66
CA TYR A 125 0.23 11.92 -8.85
C TYR A 125 -0.15 10.50 -9.27
N GLY A 126 -0.44 9.62 -8.31
CA GLY A 126 -0.92 8.27 -8.58
C GLY A 126 -2.37 8.27 -9.06
N SER A 127 -2.66 7.39 -10.01
CA SER A 127 -4.02 7.03 -10.39
C SER A 127 -4.10 5.52 -10.57
N LEU A 128 -5.25 4.96 -10.24
CA LEU A 128 -5.56 3.55 -10.41
C LEU A 128 -6.47 3.39 -11.61
N ALA A 129 -6.49 2.19 -12.19
CA ALA A 129 -7.41 1.94 -13.27
C ALA A 129 -8.85 2.05 -12.73
N PRO A 130 -9.82 2.49 -13.55
CA PRO A 130 -11.22 2.43 -13.15
C PRO A 130 -11.68 0.99 -12.99
N PHE A 131 -12.45 0.76 -11.93
CA PHE A 131 -13.03 -0.55 -11.68
C PHE A 131 -13.91 -1.04 -12.82
N ASP A 132 -13.58 -2.23 -13.30
CA ASP A 132 -14.27 -2.94 -14.36
C ASP A 132 -15.01 -4.15 -13.79
N PRO A 133 -16.34 -4.11 -13.69
CA PRO A 133 -17.11 -5.20 -13.11
C PRO A 133 -17.05 -6.50 -13.93
N ASP A 134 -16.60 -6.43 -15.18
CA ASP A 134 -16.48 -7.57 -16.09
C ASP A 134 -15.08 -8.23 -16.06
N ASP A 135 -14.09 -7.61 -15.41
CA ASP A 135 -12.70 -8.12 -15.31
C ASP A 135 -12.22 -8.37 -13.87
N VAL A 136 -13.15 -8.66 -12.97
CA VAL A 136 -12.90 -8.86 -11.54
C VAL A 136 -11.79 -9.88 -11.28
N ALA A 137 -11.80 -11.00 -12.01
CA ALA A 137 -10.86 -12.10 -11.78
C ALA A 137 -9.39 -11.79 -12.12
N ASN A 138 -9.11 -10.68 -12.83
CA ASN A 138 -7.76 -10.22 -13.15
C ASN A 138 -7.39 -8.91 -12.42
N SER A 139 -8.25 -8.44 -11.51
CA SER A 139 -8.02 -7.23 -10.74
C SER A 139 -7.40 -7.52 -9.37
N ILE A 140 -6.54 -6.61 -8.93
CA ILE A 140 -5.92 -6.60 -7.60
C ILE A 140 -6.11 -5.21 -6.99
N ILE A 141 -6.36 -5.10 -5.69
CA ILE A 141 -6.28 -3.79 -5.03
C ILE A 141 -4.82 -3.36 -4.88
N ASP A 142 -4.58 -2.06 -4.93
CA ASP A 142 -3.27 -1.46 -4.68
C ASP A 142 -2.61 -1.93 -3.38
N MET A 143 -3.38 -2.04 -2.29
CA MET A 143 -2.91 -2.46 -0.97
C MET A 143 -2.41 -3.91 -0.92
N ASP A 144 -2.79 -4.76 -1.88
CA ASP A 144 -2.35 -6.15 -1.98
C ASP A 144 -1.12 -6.31 -2.90
N LEU A 145 -0.74 -5.26 -3.64
CA LEU A 145 0.29 -5.35 -4.68
C LEU A 145 1.66 -5.73 -4.11
N VAL A 146 2.06 -5.17 -2.96
CA VAL A 146 3.31 -5.53 -2.27
C VAL A 146 3.32 -7.02 -1.92
N ARG A 147 2.24 -7.52 -1.32
CA ARG A 147 2.10 -8.94 -0.98
C ARG A 147 2.05 -9.85 -2.20
N TRP A 148 1.57 -9.36 -3.34
CA TRP A 148 1.59 -10.11 -4.59
C TRP A 148 2.99 -10.19 -5.21
N MET A 149 3.81 -9.15 -5.04
CA MET A 149 5.20 -9.12 -5.52
C MET A 149 6.15 -9.99 -4.68
N LEU A 150 5.91 -10.08 -3.37
CA LEU A 150 6.73 -10.83 -2.42
C LEU A 150 6.47 -12.35 -2.48
#